data_AF-A0AAX3QLE8-F1
#
_entry.id   AF-A0AAX3QLE8-F1
#
_cell.length_a   1.000
_cell.length_b   1.000
_cell.length_c   1.000
_cell.angle_alpha   90.00
_cell.angle_beta   90.00
_cell.angle_gamma   90.00
#
_symmetry.space_group_name_H-M   'P 1'
#
loop_
_entity.id
_entity.type
_entity.pdbx_description
1 polymer ?
#
loop_
_entity_poly.entity_id
_entity_poly.type
_entity_poly.pdbx_seq_one_letter_code
_entity_poly.pdbx_strand_id
1 'polypeptide(L)'
;MNVTFETVICAWDEKIPALLIRLVNTLLFCRTEEELRQSIDKLRETTELDEFFTYGYGSHHFWCNQRISKGSVQFIQSRLFIATF
;
A
#
# COMPACT_ATOMS: atom_id res chain seq x y z
N MET A 1 14.37 2.05 1.99
CA MET A 1 12.92 2.34 1.85
C MET A 1 12.61 3.73 2.37
N ASN A 2 12.12 4.64 1.52
CA ASN A 2 11.60 5.95 1.89
C ASN A 2 10.15 6.08 1.40
N VAL A 3 9.19 6.34 2.29
CA VAL A 3 7.76 6.43 1.96
C VAL A 3 7.35 7.90 1.91
N THR A 4 6.86 8.34 0.75
CA THR A 4 6.34 9.70 0.55
C THR A 4 4.86 9.64 0.22
N PHE A 5 4.02 10.21 1.09
CA PHE A 5 2.60 10.41 0.82
C PHE A 5 2.41 11.56 -0.15
N GLU A 6 1.64 11.33 -1.22
CA GLU A 6 1.41 12.30 -2.30
C GLU A 6 -0.02 12.84 -2.28
N THR A 7 -0.93 12.19 -1.55
CA THR A 7 -2.32 12.64 -1.38
C THR A 7 -2.87 12.27 -0.01
N VAL A 8 -4.10 12.70 0.26
CA VAL A 8 -4.86 12.38 1.47
C VAL A 8 -5.44 10.96 1.41
N ILE A 9 -5.62 10.34 2.58
CA ILE A 9 -6.34 9.08 2.72
C ILE A 9 -7.85 9.32 2.90
N CYS A 10 -8.69 8.60 2.16
CA CYS A 10 -10.14 8.63 2.34
C CYS A 10 -10.59 7.51 3.28
N ALA A 11 -10.75 7.78 4.57
CA ALA A 11 -11.12 6.77 5.57
C ALA A 11 -12.63 6.47 5.59
N TRP A 12 -13.19 5.98 4.47
CA TRP A 12 -14.62 5.62 4.34
C TRP A 12 -14.99 4.28 5.02
N ASP A 13 -14.00 3.47 5.36
CA ASP A 13 -14.15 2.23 6.14
C ASP A 13 -13.17 2.28 7.32
N GLU A 14 -13.66 1.84 8.49
CA GLU A 14 -12.93 1.87 9.76
C GLU A 14 -11.63 1.05 9.75
N LYS A 15 -11.50 0.08 8.85
CA LYS A 15 -10.31 -0.78 8.73
C LYS A 15 -9.17 -0.08 7.99
N ILE A 16 -9.46 0.94 7.16
CA ILE A 16 -8.48 1.59 6.29
C ILE A 16 -7.30 2.18 7.07
N PRO A 17 -7.50 2.98 8.14
CA PRO A 17 -6.37 3.58 8.85
C PRO A 17 -5.42 2.53 9.46
N ALA A 18 -5.97 1.50 10.09
CA ALA A 18 -5.17 0.44 10.71
C ALA A 18 -4.38 -0.36 9.67
N LEU A 19 -5.01 -0.68 8.53
CA LEU A 19 -4.37 -1.41 7.44
C LEU A 19 -3.27 -0.57 6.75
N LEU A 20 -3.50 0.74 6.56
CA LEU A 20 -2.49 1.66 6.03
C LEU A 20 -1.26 1.73 6.94
N ILE A 21 -1.45 1.84 8.26
CA ILE A 21 -0.34 1.84 9.22
C ILE A 21 0.45 0.53 9.13
N ARG A 22 -0.24 -0.62 9.06
CA ARG A 22 0.41 -1.92 8.87
C ARG A 22 1.21 -1.97 7.58
N LEU A 23 0.65 -1.51 6.46
CA LEU A 23 1.34 -1.43 5.18
C LEU A 23 2.60 -0.58 5.27
N VAL A 24 2.50 0.66 5.74
CA VAL A 24 3.65 1.57 5.86
C VAL A 24 4.72 1.01 6.79
N ASN A 25 4.33 0.43 7.93
CA ASN A 25 5.29 -0.21 8.83
C ASN A 25 6.02 -1.36 8.13
N THR A 26 5.28 -2.24 7.43
CA THR A 26 5.88 -3.32 6.64
C THR A 26 6.92 -2.79 5.65
N LEU A 27 6.59 -1.73 4.90
CA LEU A 27 7.53 -1.10 3.95
C LEU A 27 8.79 -0.57 4.65
N LEU A 28 8.64 0.09 5.80
CA LEU A 28 9.74 0.72 6.53
C LEU A 28 10.62 -0.29 7.28
N PHE A 29 10.10 -1.49 7.56
CA PHE A 29 10.89 -2.56 8.18
C PHE A 29 11.85 -3.25 7.19
N CYS A 30 11.52 -3.27 5.90
CA CYS A 30 12.34 -3.93 4.88
C CYS A 30 13.65 -3.19 4.60
N ARG A 31 14.72 -3.95 4.40
CA ARG A 31 16.06 -3.44 4.06
C ARG A 31 16.43 -3.67 2.60
N THR A 32 15.83 -4.67 1.94
CA THR A 32 16.04 -4.96 0.51
C THR A 32 14.73 -5.03 -0.27
N GLU A 33 14.81 -5.00 -1.61
CA GLU A 33 13.64 -5.16 -2.48
C GLU A 33 13.03 -6.57 -2.34
N GLU A 34 13.85 -7.61 -2.20
CA GLU A 34 13.39 -8.98 -2.02
C GLU A 34 12.58 -9.14 -0.72
N GLU A 35 13.08 -8.58 0.39
CA GLU A 35 12.37 -8.57 1.67
C GLU A 35 11.03 -7.83 1.57
N LEU A 36 11.02 -6.71 0.84
CA LEU A 36 9.82 -5.94 0.59
C LEU A 36 8.76 -6.78 -0.14
N ARG A 37 9.15 -7.47 -1.22
CA ARG A 37 8.24 -8.31 -2.01
C ARG A 37 7.62 -9.42 -1.17
N GLN A 38 8.45 -10.16 -0.44
CA GLN A 38 7.99 -11.24 0.45
C GLN A 38 7.07 -10.72 1.55
N SER A 39 7.38 -9.54 2.11
CA SER A 39 6.59 -8.96 3.20
C SER A 39 5.25 -8.42 2.73
N ILE A 40 5.16 -7.88 1.51
CA ILE A 40 3.90 -7.48 0.88
C ILE A 40 3.05 -8.69 0.54
N ASP A 41 3.63 -9.76 -0.01
CA ASP A 41 2.89 -11.00 -0.29
C ASP A 41 2.29 -11.58 1.01
N LYS A 42 3.06 -11.64 2.09
CA LYS A 42 2.56 -12.07 3.40
C LYS A 42 1.50 -11.13 3.97
N LEU A 43 1.65 -9.81 3.79
CA LEU A 43 0.66 -8.84 4.23
C LEU A 43 -0.66 -9.03 3.48
N ARG A 44 -0.59 -9.26 2.17
CA ARG A 44 -1.74 -9.58 1.31
C ARG A 44 -2.45 -10.86 1.74
N GLU A 45 -1.73 -11.91 2.07
CA GLU A 45 -2.32 -13.19 2.52
C GLU A 45 -3.02 -13.08 3.89
N THR A 46 -2.54 -12.19 4.75
CA THR A 46 -2.99 -12.08 6.15
C THR A 46 -3.96 -10.93 6.40
N THR A 47 -4.28 -10.13 5.38
CA THR A 47 -5.13 -8.95 5.51
C THR A 47 -6.00 -8.74 4.28
N GLU A 48 -7.00 -7.86 4.40
CA GLU A 48 -7.84 -7.43 3.28
C GLU A 48 -7.13 -6.33 2.44
N LEU A 49 -5.81 -6.40 2.24
CA LEU A 49 -5.02 -5.35 1.56
C LEU A 49 -5.59 -5.01 0.18
N ASP A 50 -5.90 -6.04 -0.61
CA ASP A 50 -6.41 -5.92 -1.97
C ASP A 50 -7.83 -5.35 -2.05
N GLU A 51 -8.58 -5.38 -0.95
CA GLU A 51 -9.94 -4.84 -0.89
C GLU A 51 -9.95 -3.31 -0.85
N PHE A 52 -8.89 -2.70 -0.30
CA PHE A 52 -8.83 -1.26 -0.05
C PHE A 52 -7.77 -0.55 -0.90
N PHE A 53 -6.74 -1.26 -1.32
CA PHE A 53 -5.61 -0.69 -2.04
C PHE A 53 -5.34 -1.45 -3.34
N THR A 54 -4.76 -0.73 -4.30
CA THR A 54 -4.16 -1.29 -5.51
C THR A 54 -2.73 -0.80 -5.58
N TYR A 55 -1.80 -1.68 -5.90
CA TYR A 55 -0.39 -1.41 -5.73
C TYR A 55 0.44 -2.25 -6.69
N GLY A 56 1.70 -1.88 -6.82
CA GLY A 56 2.64 -2.57 -7.69
C GLY A 56 4.05 -2.03 -7.56
N TYR A 57 4.90 -2.52 -8.45
CA TYR A 57 6.33 -2.21 -8.44
C TYR A 57 6.75 -1.60 -9.77
N GLY A 58 7.49 -0.50 -9.69
CA GLY A 58 8.33 0.00 -10.78
C GLY A 58 9.76 -0.49 -10.62
N SER A 59 10.67 0.02 -11.45
CA SER A 59 12.09 -0.40 -11.44
C SER A 59 12.82 -0.10 -10.13
N HIS A 60 12.45 0.97 -9.43
CA HIS A 60 13.12 1.44 -8.20
C HIS A 60 12.16 1.88 -7.10
N HIS A 61 10.89 1.50 -7.20
CA HIS A 61 9.89 1.89 -6.22
C HIS A 61 8.68 0.95 -6.17
N PHE A 62 8.00 0.97 -5.04
CA PHE A 62 6.65 0.46 -4.84
C PHE A 62 5.66 1.62 -4.85
N TRP A 63 4.52 1.45 -5.52
CA TRP A 63 3.46 2.47 -5.58
C TRP A 63 2.15 1.90 -5.04
N CYS A 64 1.32 2.77 -4.44
CA CYS A 64 0.02 2.39 -3.89
C CYS A 64 -1.03 3.47 -4.19
N ASN A 65 -2.20 3.05 -4.67
CA ASN A 65 -3.41 3.87 -4.82
C ASN A 65 -4.53 3.30 -3.93
N GLN A 66 -5.46 4.14 -3.53
CA GLN A 66 -6.62 3.73 -2.75
C GLN A 66 -7.81 3.41 -3.67
N ARG A 67 -8.51 2.30 -3.40
CA ARG A 67 -9.77 1.96 -4.09
C ARG A 67 -10.91 2.87 -3.63
N ILE A 68 -11.85 3.16 -4.52
CA ILE A 68 -12.98 4.05 -4.20
C ILE A 68 -14.03 3.39 -3.30
N SER A 69 -14.07 2.06 -3.30
CA SER A 69 -14.92 1.23 -2.47
C SER A 69 -14.33 -0.17 -2.36
N LYS A 70 -14.82 -0.96 -1.40
CA LYS A 70 -14.31 -2.29 -1.07
C LYS A 70 -14.34 -3.22 -2.29
N GLY A 71 -13.20 -3.77 -2.67
CA GLY A 71 -13.04 -4.72 -3.78
C GLY A 71 -13.22 -4.11 -5.18
N SER A 72 -13.42 -2.79 -5.30
CA SER A 72 -13.67 -2.14 -6.60
C SER A 72 -12.44 -2.11 -7.48
N VAL A 73 -12.58 -2.43 -8.77
CA VAL A 73 -11.51 -2.25 -9.77
C VAL A 73 -11.15 -0.79 -10.01
N GLN A 74 -12.03 0.14 -9.61
CA GLN A 74 -11.79 1.57 -9.69
C GLN A 74 -11.05 2.07 -8.45
N PHE A 75 -10.12 3.00 -8.66
CA PHE A 75 -9.31 3.59 -7.63
C PHE A 75 -9.15 5.09 -7.84
N ILE A 76 -8.84 5.80 -6.78
CA ILE A 76 -8.52 7.23 -6.81
C ILE A 76 -7.29 7.39 -7.70
N GLN A 77 -7.43 8.21 -8.76
CA GLN A 77 -6.40 8.38 -9.79
C GLN A 77 -5.10 8.92 -9.21
N SER A 78 -5.19 9.81 -8.23
CA SER A 78 -4.03 10.28 -7.47
C SER A 78 -3.42 9.14 -6.67
N ARG A 79 -2.12 8.91 -6.86
CA ARG A 79 -1.36 7.93 -6.08
C ARG A 79 -1.35 8.33 -4.61
N LEU A 80 -1.55 7.35 -3.74
CA LEU A 80 -1.60 7.57 -2.29
C LEU A 80 -0.20 7.87 -1.75
N PHE A 81 0.71 6.95 -2.00
CA PHE A 81 2.12 7.11 -1.68
C PHE A 81 3.00 6.31 -2.63
N ILE A 82 4.27 6.66 -2.62
CA ILE A 82 5.36 5.93 -3.25
C ILE A 82 6.39 5.55 -2.19
N ALA A 83 6.98 4.36 -2.32
CA ALA A 83 8.08 3.90 -1.50
C ALA A 83 9.29 3.58 -2.38
N THR A 84 10.36 4.35 -2.27
CA THR A 84 11.59 4.13 -3.04
C THR A 84 12.53 3.20 -2.27
N PHE A 85 13.09 2.20 -2.95
CA PHE A 85 14.10 1.30 -2.39
C PHE A 85 15.52 1.72 -2.74
#